data_AF-X6NJD4-F1
#
_entry.id   AF-X6NJD4-F1
#
_cell.length_a   1.000
_cell.length_b   1.000
_cell.length_c   1.000
_cell.angle_alpha   90.00
_cell.angle_beta   90.00
_cell.angle_gamma   90.00
#
_symmetry.space_group_name_H-M   'P 1'
#
loop_
_entity.id
_entity.type
_entity.pdbx_description
1 polymer ?
#
loop_
_entity_poly.entity_id
_entity_poly.type
_entity_poly.pdbx_seq_one_letter_code
_entity_poly.pdbx_strand_id
1 'polypeptide(L)'
;MTESTTLPRVGDAVLLENARVGIVRYVGPLHTDSSVNFGIEVKGDALRGGHDGTVDNRKYFQSEAGHGMLTREIERVIPAEELLEKVAYLYAIIKSDGGTTKNESREAMIGQQFVDKTRYAKLLEEYRSLQVLNDQLKAKNESLEFENQLLRTQSAHKVEDLVTLHNKVNSWASRFGMRRPTLSSLDDTTINEVKSLIQTKEARKLGHVDARVSLVNTLPTDSKQLIRGSGTVSQS
;
A
#
# COMPACT_ATOMS: atom_id res chain seq x y z
N MET A 1 16.75 -7.20 2.68
CA MET A 1 16.99 -7.49 1.26
C MET A 1 15.80 -6.94 0.50
N THR A 2 15.95 -5.76 -0.11
CA THR A 2 14.88 -5.06 -0.83
C THR A 2 14.70 -5.71 -2.19
N GLU A 3 13.51 -6.26 -2.48
CA GLU A 3 13.12 -6.53 -3.87
C GLU A 3 13.02 -5.19 -4.58
N SER A 4 14.04 -4.91 -5.38
CA SER A 4 13.96 -3.87 -6.38
C SER A 4 12.86 -4.28 -7.35
N THR A 5 11.75 -3.54 -7.43
CA THR A 5 10.79 -3.73 -8.52
C THR A 5 11.47 -3.27 -9.80
N THR A 6 12.24 -4.18 -10.38
CA THR A 6 12.93 -3.98 -11.64
C THR A 6 11.87 -3.84 -12.71
N LEU A 7 11.85 -2.68 -13.38
CA LEU A 7 11.05 -2.48 -14.58
C LEU A 7 11.30 -3.64 -15.55
N PRO A 8 10.24 -4.25 -16.11
CA PRO A 8 10.37 -5.35 -17.05
C PRO A 8 11.25 -4.96 -18.23
N ARG A 9 12.19 -5.84 -18.57
CA ARG A 9 13.14 -5.68 -19.66
C ARG A 9 12.87 -6.72 -20.73
N VAL A 10 13.33 -6.44 -21.94
CA VAL A 10 13.28 -7.42 -23.03
C VAL A 10 13.99 -8.71 -22.57
N GLY A 11 13.31 -9.84 -22.74
CA GLY A 11 13.75 -11.16 -22.29
C GLY A 11 13.12 -11.62 -20.97
N ASP A 12 12.56 -10.71 -20.17
CA ASP A 12 11.92 -11.07 -18.91
C ASP A 12 10.67 -11.91 -19.17
N ALA A 13 10.51 -12.97 -18.37
CA ALA A 13 9.25 -13.68 -18.26
C ALA A 13 8.32 -12.89 -17.36
N VAL A 14 7.06 -12.73 -17.76
CA VAL A 14 6.09 -11.89 -17.06
C VAL A 14 4.77 -12.60 -16.88
N LEU A 15 4.12 -12.30 -15.76
CA LEU A 15 2.72 -12.61 -15.51
C LEU A 15 1.88 -11.40 -15.95
N LEU A 16 0.81 -11.70 -16.66
CA LEU A 16 -0.17 -10.76 -17.18
C LEU A 16 -1.52 -11.07 -16.51
N GLU A 17 -2.45 -10.15 -16.67
CA GLU A 17 -3.83 -10.36 -16.21
C GLU A 17 -4.43 -11.68 -16.72
N ASN A 18 -5.38 -12.21 -15.96
CA ASN A 18 -6.02 -13.50 -16.21
C ASN A 18 -5.04 -14.68 -16.20
N ALA A 19 -3.97 -14.57 -15.40
CA ALA A 19 -2.96 -15.61 -15.21
C ALA A 19 -2.24 -16.05 -16.49
N ARG A 20 -2.16 -15.16 -17.49
CA ARG A 20 -1.40 -15.43 -18.73
C ARG A 20 0.08 -15.16 -18.49
N VAL A 21 0.93 -15.93 -19.15
CA VAL A 21 2.39 -15.76 -19.06
C VAL A 21 2.95 -15.43 -20.44
N GLY A 22 3.98 -14.59 -20.46
CA GLY A 22 4.61 -14.18 -21.70
C GLY A 22 6.06 -13.76 -21.51
N ILE A 23 6.70 -13.46 -22.63
CA ILE A 23 8.07 -12.94 -22.68
C ILE A 23 8.03 -11.52 -23.22
N VAL A 24 8.67 -10.58 -22.53
CA VAL A 24 8.82 -9.21 -23.02
C VAL A 24 9.74 -9.25 -24.25
N ARG A 25 9.24 -8.80 -25.40
CA ARG A 25 9.98 -8.69 -26.66
C ARG A 25 10.27 -7.26 -27.07
N TYR A 26 9.51 -6.30 -26.52
CA TYR A 26 9.66 -4.89 -26.83
C TYR A 26 9.36 -4.04 -25.59
N VAL A 27 10.13 -2.98 -25.40
CA VAL A 27 9.89 -1.94 -24.39
C VAL A 27 10.13 -0.59 -25.07
N GLY A 28 9.09 0.22 -25.23
CA GLY A 28 9.24 1.53 -25.84
C GLY A 28 7.95 2.16 -26.36
N PRO A 29 8.07 3.34 -26.98
CA PRO A 29 6.94 4.08 -27.52
C PRO A 29 6.41 3.50 -28.83
N LEU A 30 5.09 3.59 -29.01
CA LEU A 30 4.44 3.26 -30.26
C LEU A 30 4.39 4.49 -31.18
N HIS A 31 4.17 4.27 -32.47
CA HIS A 31 3.96 5.37 -33.42
C HIS A 31 2.65 6.12 -33.16
N THR A 32 1.68 5.49 -32.49
CA THR A 32 0.42 6.08 -32.06
C THR A 32 0.49 6.74 -30.68
N ASP A 33 1.47 6.37 -29.85
CA ASP A 33 1.58 6.82 -28.47
C ASP A 33 3.05 6.90 -28.00
N SER A 34 3.46 8.08 -27.56
CA SER A 34 4.79 8.37 -26.99
C SER A 34 5.11 7.67 -25.67
N SER A 35 4.14 7.01 -25.05
CA SER A 35 4.32 6.31 -23.78
C SER A 35 5.02 4.97 -23.91
N VAL A 36 5.65 4.50 -22.84
CA VAL A 36 6.27 3.16 -22.81
C VAL A 36 5.18 2.09 -22.86
N ASN A 37 5.23 1.26 -23.89
CA ASN A 37 4.43 0.06 -24.07
C ASN A 37 5.35 -1.17 -24.05
N PHE A 38 4.82 -2.27 -23.52
CA PHE A 38 5.46 -3.57 -23.51
C PHE A 38 4.86 -4.42 -24.61
N GLY A 39 5.69 -4.85 -25.55
CA GLY A 39 5.34 -5.89 -26.51
C GLY A 39 5.65 -7.25 -25.92
N ILE A 40 4.63 -8.06 -25.72
CA ILE A 40 4.71 -9.36 -25.07
C ILE A 40 4.39 -10.44 -26.08
N GLU A 41 5.23 -11.48 -26.11
CA GLU A 41 4.91 -12.75 -26.76
C GLU A 41 4.28 -13.68 -25.72
N VAL A 42 2.97 -13.86 -25.79
CA VAL A 42 2.18 -14.66 -24.85
C VAL A 42 2.32 -16.15 -25.16
N LYS A 43 2.54 -16.95 -24.12
CA LYS A 43 2.62 -18.42 -24.21
C LYS A 43 1.27 -19.07 -23.91
N GLY A 44 1.05 -20.25 -24.46
CA GLY A 44 -0.22 -20.97 -24.36
C GLY A 44 -1.06 -20.77 -25.62
N ASP A 45 -2.34 -20.46 -25.45
CA ASP A 45 -3.27 -20.29 -26.56
C ASP A 45 -3.15 -18.90 -27.22
N ALA A 46 -3.46 -18.85 -28.53
CA ALA A 46 -3.53 -17.61 -29.27
C ALA A 46 -4.57 -16.64 -28.66
N LEU A 47 -4.22 -15.35 -28.67
CA LEU A 47 -5.07 -14.29 -28.16
C LEU A 47 -6.12 -13.90 -29.19
N ARG A 48 -7.33 -13.66 -28.72
CA ARG A 48 -8.35 -12.98 -29.52
C ARG A 48 -7.89 -11.55 -29.77
N GLY A 49 -7.62 -11.21 -31.03
CA GLY A 49 -7.07 -9.90 -31.41
C GLY A 49 -5.55 -9.78 -31.19
N GLY A 50 -4.85 -10.88 -30.94
CA GLY A 50 -3.39 -10.89 -30.92
C GLY A 50 -2.80 -10.64 -32.32
N HIS A 51 -1.55 -10.22 -32.34
CA HIS A 51 -0.80 -9.91 -33.56
C HIS A 51 0.52 -10.70 -33.60
N ASP A 52 1.33 -10.54 -34.64
CA ASP A 52 2.65 -11.19 -34.77
C ASP A 52 3.79 -10.26 -34.30
N GLY A 53 3.44 -9.21 -33.56
CA GLY A 53 4.32 -8.08 -33.23
C GLY A 53 4.31 -6.92 -34.24
N THR A 54 3.47 -7.00 -35.28
CA THR A 54 3.16 -5.88 -36.19
C THR A 54 1.87 -5.18 -35.77
N VAL A 55 1.88 -3.85 -35.71
CA VAL A 55 0.69 -3.02 -35.44
C VAL A 55 0.68 -1.85 -36.41
N ASP A 56 -0.45 -1.65 -37.11
CA ASP A 56 -0.65 -0.68 -38.20
C ASP A 56 0.50 -0.65 -39.21
N ASN A 57 0.83 -1.83 -39.77
CA ASN A 57 1.92 -2.02 -40.74
C ASN A 57 3.33 -1.66 -40.24
N ARG A 58 3.53 -1.49 -38.92
CA ARG A 58 4.85 -1.30 -38.31
C ARG A 58 5.21 -2.46 -37.41
N LYS A 59 6.38 -3.04 -37.64
CA LYS A 59 6.93 -4.15 -36.84
C LYS A 59 7.66 -3.60 -35.63
N TYR A 60 7.25 -4.02 -34.43
CA TYR A 60 7.93 -3.67 -33.16
C TYR A 60 8.73 -4.82 -32.60
N PHE A 61 8.18 -6.04 -32.69
CA PHE A 61 8.83 -7.27 -32.28
C PHE A 61 8.38 -8.42 -33.16
N GLN A 62 9.05 -9.57 -33.03
CA GLN A 62 8.63 -10.81 -33.65
C GLN A 62 7.89 -11.68 -32.62
N SER A 63 6.74 -12.21 -33.02
CA SER A 63 5.95 -13.18 -32.27
C SER A 63 5.29 -14.16 -33.25
N GLU A 64 4.83 -15.29 -32.74
CA GLU A 64 3.89 -16.15 -33.46
C GLU A 64 2.57 -15.41 -33.72
N ALA A 65 1.90 -15.72 -34.83
CA ALA A 65 0.66 -15.07 -35.23
C ALA A 65 -0.43 -15.30 -34.17
N GLY A 66 -1.00 -14.21 -33.64
CA GLY A 66 -1.99 -14.27 -32.57
C GLY A 66 -1.40 -14.30 -31.16
N HIS A 67 -0.08 -14.33 -31.00
CA HIS A 67 0.58 -14.39 -29.68
C HIS A 67 1.18 -13.07 -29.22
N GLY A 68 1.27 -12.08 -30.11
CA GLY A 68 1.74 -10.74 -29.80
C GLY A 68 0.64 -9.94 -29.11
N MET A 69 1.02 -9.25 -28.04
CA MET A 69 0.19 -8.32 -27.30
C MET A 69 0.97 -7.05 -27.01
N LEU A 70 0.31 -5.89 -27.09
CA LEU A 70 0.82 -4.64 -26.55
C LEU A 70 0.04 -4.28 -25.28
N THR A 71 0.76 -4.03 -24.20
CA THR A 71 0.17 -3.63 -22.92
C THR A 71 1.09 -2.66 -22.18
N ARG A 72 0.53 -1.89 -21.27
CA ARG A 72 1.27 -1.03 -20.32
C ARG A 72 1.28 -1.64 -18.92
N GLU A 73 0.48 -2.68 -18.74
CA GLU A 73 0.22 -3.35 -17.48
C GLU A 73 0.85 -4.73 -17.52
N ILE A 74 1.80 -4.93 -16.61
CA ILE A 74 2.44 -6.20 -16.31
C ILE A 74 2.19 -6.43 -14.83
N GLU A 75 1.60 -7.57 -14.48
CA GLU A 75 1.27 -7.89 -13.10
C GLU A 75 2.54 -8.10 -12.27
N ARG A 76 3.49 -8.89 -12.81
CA ARG A 76 4.84 -9.02 -12.24
C ARG A 76 5.82 -9.65 -13.23
N VAL A 77 7.11 -9.44 -12.97
CA VAL A 77 8.18 -10.26 -13.56
C VAL A 77 8.24 -11.59 -12.82
N ILE A 78 8.41 -12.69 -13.55
CA ILE A 78 8.59 -14.03 -13.03
C ILE A 78 10.10 -14.30 -12.97
N PRO A 79 10.70 -14.44 -11.78
CA PRO A 79 12.12 -14.74 -11.64
C PRO A 79 12.48 -16.07 -12.31
N ALA A 80 13.72 -16.15 -12.83
CA ALA A 80 14.20 -17.37 -13.48
C ALA A 80 14.21 -18.56 -12.51
N GLU A 81 14.46 -18.32 -11.22
CA GLU A 81 14.43 -19.30 -10.16
C GLU A 81 13.04 -19.96 -10.03
N GLU A 82 11.96 -19.17 -10.07
CA GLU A 82 10.58 -19.67 -10.02
C GLU A 82 10.25 -20.53 -11.25
N LEU A 83 10.73 -20.13 -12.43
CA LEU A 83 10.55 -20.92 -13.65
C LEU A 83 11.32 -22.23 -13.60
N LEU A 84 12.59 -22.19 -13.18
CA LEU A 84 13.45 -23.37 -13.09
C LEU A 84 12.89 -24.38 -12.08
N GLU A 85 12.37 -23.90 -10.95
CA GLU A 85 11.71 -24.74 -9.95
C GLU A 85 10.49 -25.46 -10.53
N LYS A 86 9.61 -24.73 -11.23
CA LYS A 86 8.43 -25.33 -11.88
C LYS A 86 8.81 -26.32 -12.98
N VAL A 87 9.82 -26.01 -13.80
CA VAL A 87 10.30 -26.91 -14.87
C VAL A 87 10.92 -28.18 -14.27
N ALA A 88 11.75 -28.06 -13.24
CA ALA A 88 12.34 -29.21 -12.55
C ALA A 88 11.27 -30.11 -11.94
N TYR A 89 10.23 -29.51 -11.35
CA TYR A 89 9.08 -30.24 -10.82
C TYR A 89 8.30 -31.00 -11.90
N LEU A 90 7.94 -30.33 -13.00
CA LEU A 90 7.25 -30.97 -14.12
C LEU A 90 8.09 -32.11 -14.72
N TYR A 91 9.41 -31.92 -14.83
CA TYR A 91 10.31 -32.97 -15.27
C TYR A 91 10.32 -34.18 -14.31
N ALA A 92 10.29 -33.95 -12.99
CA ALA A 92 10.20 -35.03 -12.01
C ALA A 92 8.91 -35.83 -12.16
N ILE A 93 7.76 -35.16 -12.38
CA ILE A 93 6.48 -35.82 -12.64
C ILE A 93 6.55 -36.68 -13.90
N ILE A 94 6.96 -36.09 -15.04
CA ILE A 94 7.03 -36.79 -16.33
C ILE A 94 7.98 -38.00 -16.24
N LYS A 95 9.13 -37.83 -15.57
CA LYS A 95 10.09 -38.91 -15.33
C LYS A 95 9.51 -40.02 -14.46
N SER A 96 8.69 -39.69 -13.47
CA SER A 96 8.02 -40.67 -12.60
C SER A 96 6.85 -41.38 -13.28
N ASP A 97 6.21 -40.79 -14.29
CA ASP A 97 5.15 -41.43 -15.08
C ASP A 97 5.72 -42.44 -16.10
N GLY A 98 7.01 -42.33 -16.44
CA GLY A 98 7.74 -43.31 -17.27
C GLY A 98 8.27 -44.54 -16.53
N GLY A 99 8.04 -44.65 -15.21
CA GLY A 99 8.56 -45.76 -14.41
C GLY A 99 7.62 -46.12 -13.26
N THR A 100 7.00 -47.30 -13.34
CA THR A 100 6.24 -47.94 -12.28
C THR A 100 7.03 -47.88 -10.96
N THR A 101 6.62 -47.05 -9.98
CA THR A 101 6.69 -47.34 -8.53
C THR A 101 6.27 -46.17 -7.63
N LYS A 102 5.43 -46.52 -6.63
CA LYS A 102 5.18 -45.88 -5.32
C LYS A 102 4.36 -44.57 -5.27
N ASN A 103 3.05 -44.76 -5.18
CA ASN A 103 2.04 -43.75 -4.82
C ASN A 103 2.34 -42.99 -3.51
N GLU A 104 3.02 -43.60 -2.54
CA GLU A 104 3.30 -42.98 -1.22
C GLU A 104 4.27 -41.78 -1.30
N SER A 105 5.21 -41.81 -2.25
CA SER A 105 6.13 -40.70 -2.48
C SER A 105 5.47 -39.57 -3.28
N ARG A 106 4.45 -39.87 -4.09
CA ARG A 106 3.67 -38.87 -4.86
C ARG A 106 2.85 -37.98 -3.93
N GLU A 107 2.15 -38.54 -2.94
CA GLU A 107 1.35 -37.74 -1.99
C GLU A 107 2.21 -36.87 -1.06
N ALA A 108 3.35 -37.39 -0.59
CA ALA A 108 4.27 -36.64 0.25
C ALA A 108 4.93 -35.44 -0.48
N MET A 109 5.14 -35.56 -1.80
CA MET A 109 5.75 -34.50 -2.62
C MET A 109 4.73 -33.47 -3.11
N ILE A 110 3.48 -33.88 -3.41
CA ILE A 110 2.38 -32.97 -3.75
C ILE A 110 2.02 -32.07 -2.55
N GLY A 111 2.05 -32.62 -1.33
CA GLY A 111 1.71 -31.88 -0.11
C GLY A 111 2.69 -30.78 0.31
N GLN A 112 3.91 -30.74 -0.25
CA GLN A 112 4.90 -29.72 0.12
C GLN A 112 4.84 -28.46 -0.73
N GLN A 113 4.26 -28.50 -1.94
CA GLN A 113 4.34 -27.36 -2.86
C GLN A 113 3.08 -27.08 -3.70
N PHE A 114 2.01 -27.86 -3.53
CA PHE A 114 0.67 -27.31 -3.69
C PHE A 114 0.31 -26.53 -2.44
N VAL A 115 -0.40 -25.41 -2.58
CA VAL A 115 -1.06 -24.80 -1.42
C VAL A 115 -2.06 -25.84 -0.90
N ASP A 116 -1.66 -26.59 0.14
CA ASP A 116 -2.52 -27.58 0.80
C ASP A 116 -3.88 -26.91 1.01
N LYS A 117 -4.94 -27.47 0.44
CA LYS A 117 -6.28 -26.89 0.47
C LYS A 117 -6.71 -26.59 1.91
N THR A 118 -6.22 -27.39 2.86
CA THR A 118 -6.39 -27.18 4.29
C THR A 118 -5.61 -25.97 4.79
N ARG A 119 -4.36 -25.79 4.37
CA ARG A 119 -3.53 -24.64 4.72
C ARG A 119 -4.03 -23.34 4.07
N TYR A 120 -4.47 -23.38 2.81
CA TYR A 120 -5.11 -22.24 2.16
C TYR A 120 -6.40 -21.85 2.86
N ALA A 121 -7.25 -22.82 3.21
CA ALA A 121 -8.50 -22.56 3.93
C ALA A 121 -8.23 -21.91 5.31
N LYS A 122 -7.23 -22.40 6.05
CA LYS A 122 -6.81 -21.79 7.31
C LYS A 122 -6.29 -20.36 7.13
N LEU A 123 -5.44 -20.14 6.13
CA LEU A 123 -4.87 -18.83 5.84
C LEU A 123 -5.94 -17.83 5.37
N LEU A 124 -6.92 -18.30 4.60
CA LEU A 124 -8.06 -17.51 4.14
C LEU A 124 -8.96 -17.10 5.31
N GLU A 125 -9.17 -18.00 6.27
CA GLU A 125 -9.95 -17.71 7.48
C GLU A 125 -9.21 -16.73 8.39
N GLU A 126 -7.90 -16.89 8.55
CA GLU A 126 -7.06 -15.95 9.28
C GLU A 126 -7.09 -14.57 8.62
N TYR A 127 -6.97 -14.49 7.30
CA TYR A 127 -7.08 -13.24 6.53
C TYR A 127 -8.44 -12.56 6.75
N ARG A 128 -9.55 -13.31 6.69
CA ARG A 128 -10.89 -12.77 6.98
C ARG A 128 -11.00 -12.25 8.40
N SER A 129 -10.47 -12.98 9.37
CA SER A 129 -10.49 -12.55 10.78
C SER A 129 -9.70 -11.26 10.99
N LEU A 130 -8.53 -11.15 10.36
CA LEU A 130 -7.70 -9.95 10.38
C LEU A 130 -8.38 -8.78 9.69
N GLN A 131 -9.11 -9.03 8.60
CA GLN A 131 -9.84 -8.00 7.88
C GLN A 131 -10.97 -7.42 8.75
N VAL A 132 -11.76 -8.26 9.41
CA VAL A 132 -12.78 -7.83 10.38
C VAL A 132 -12.17 -7.01 11.52
N LEU A 133 -11.04 -7.46 12.07
CA LEU A 133 -10.34 -6.73 13.13
C LEU A 133 -9.82 -5.36 12.66
N ASN A 134 -9.31 -5.30 11.43
CA ASN A 134 -8.83 -4.05 10.83
C ASN A 134 -9.99 -3.07 10.62
N ASP A 135 -11.13 -3.54 10.14
CA ASP A 135 -12.32 -2.71 9.98
C ASP A 135 -12.84 -2.19 11.33
N GLN A 136 -12.82 -3.03 12.37
CA GLN A 136 -13.14 -2.61 13.75
C GLN A 136 -12.15 -1.55 14.26
N LEU A 137 -10.86 -1.72 14.00
CA LEU A 137 -9.82 -0.75 14.39
C LEU A 137 -9.98 0.58 13.65
N LYS A 138 -10.33 0.55 12.37
CA LYS A 138 -10.63 1.76 11.58
C LYS A 138 -11.83 2.50 12.16
N ALA A 139 -12.94 1.81 12.38
CA ALA A 139 -14.14 2.41 12.98
C ALA A 139 -13.85 3.02 14.36
N LYS A 140 -13.03 2.34 15.18
CA LYS A 140 -12.62 2.86 16.49
C LYS A 140 -11.72 4.09 16.37
N ASN A 141 -10.80 4.11 15.40
CA ASN A 141 -9.97 5.29 15.14
C ASN A 141 -10.82 6.48 14.70
N GLU A 142 -11.77 6.29 13.78
CA GLU A 142 -12.68 7.32 13.33
C GLU A 142 -13.52 7.88 14.49
N SER A 143 -14.01 7.01 15.37
CA SER A 143 -14.73 7.41 16.58
C SER A 143 -13.87 8.23 17.53
N LEU A 144 -12.61 7.83 17.76
CA LEU A 144 -11.68 8.56 18.62
C LEU A 144 -11.25 9.90 18.01
N GLU A 145 -11.12 9.97 16.69
CA GLU A 145 -10.83 11.22 15.97
C GLU A 145 -11.99 12.20 16.12
N PHE A 146 -13.23 11.72 15.99
CA PHE A 146 -14.42 12.53 16.24
C PHE A 146 -14.49 13.06 17.68
N GLU A 147 -14.26 12.20 18.68
CA GLU A 147 -14.22 12.61 20.09
C GLU A 147 -13.14 13.66 20.35
N ASN A 148 -11.95 13.48 19.79
CA ASN A 148 -10.87 14.45 19.89
C ASN A 148 -11.23 15.79 19.25
N GLN A 149 -11.90 15.78 18.10
CA GLN A 149 -12.35 17.00 17.44
C GLN A 149 -13.37 17.74 18.31
N LEU A 150 -14.33 17.03 18.91
CA LEU A 150 -15.31 17.61 19.82
C LEU A 150 -14.66 18.22 21.07
N LEU A 151 -13.70 17.53 21.68
CA LEU A 151 -12.98 18.05 22.84
C LEU A 151 -12.17 19.32 22.50
N ARG A 152 -11.63 19.40 21.27
CA ARG A 152 -10.93 20.60 20.79
C ARG A 152 -11.87 21.78 20.63
N THR A 153 -13.05 21.60 20.05
CA THR A 153 -14.02 22.70 19.90
C THR A 153 -14.52 23.17 21.25
N GLN A 154 -14.84 22.25 22.17
CA GLN A 154 -15.22 22.60 23.54
C GLN A 154 -14.12 23.38 24.27
N SER A 155 -12.86 22.96 24.12
CA SER A 155 -11.73 23.65 24.73
C SER A 155 -11.53 25.05 24.13
N ALA A 156 -11.72 25.21 22.82
CA ALA A 156 -11.63 26.51 22.15
C ALA A 156 -12.67 27.50 22.69
N HIS A 157 -13.93 27.07 22.85
CA HIS A 157 -14.97 27.91 23.45
C HIS A 157 -14.65 28.32 24.88
N LYS A 158 -14.15 27.39 25.71
CA LYS A 158 -13.71 27.71 27.08
C LYS A 158 -12.58 28.74 27.11
N VAL A 159 -11.62 28.64 26.18
CA VAL A 159 -10.53 29.64 26.06
C VAL A 159 -11.10 31.01 25.67
N GLU A 160 -12.05 31.05 24.74
CA GLU A 160 -12.70 32.30 24.33
C GLU A 160 -13.49 32.97 25.46
N ASP A 161 -14.22 32.18 26.26
CA ASP A 161 -14.91 32.65 27.46
C ASP A 161 -13.93 33.24 28.48
N LEU A 162 -12.79 32.55 28.72
CA LEU A 162 -11.74 33.02 29.62
C LEU A 162 -11.13 34.33 29.14
N VAL A 163 -10.85 34.47 27.84
CA VAL A 163 -10.35 35.72 27.24
C VAL A 163 -11.38 36.84 27.42
N THR A 164 -12.65 36.57 27.17
CA THR A 164 -13.73 37.55 27.35
C THR A 164 -13.84 38.00 28.80
N LEU A 165 -13.78 37.06 29.75
CA LEU A 165 -13.79 37.36 31.17
C LEU A 165 -12.57 38.17 31.58
N HIS A 166 -11.38 37.79 31.11
CA HIS A 166 -10.12 38.50 31.36
C HIS A 166 -10.21 39.96 30.91
N ASN A 167 -10.75 40.21 29.71
CA ASN A 167 -10.94 41.55 29.17
C ASN A 167 -11.94 42.38 30.00
N LYS A 168 -13.04 41.77 30.46
CA LYS A 168 -14.01 42.43 31.36
C LYS A 168 -13.38 42.81 32.70
N VAL A 169 -12.63 41.89 33.31
CA VAL A 169 -11.95 42.14 34.58
C VAL A 169 -10.90 43.24 34.43
N ASN A 170 -10.13 43.25 33.34
CA ASN A 170 -9.17 44.33 33.05
C ASN A 170 -9.84 45.68 32.84
N SER A 171 -10.97 45.69 32.13
CA SER A 171 -11.77 46.92 31.94
C SER A 171 -12.28 47.45 33.28
N TRP A 172 -12.75 46.57 34.17
CA TRP A 172 -13.19 46.93 35.51
C TRP A 172 -12.02 47.47 36.36
N ALA A 173 -10.91 46.74 36.43
CA ALA A 173 -9.72 47.16 37.19
C ALA A 173 -9.21 48.54 36.74
N SER A 174 -9.20 48.80 35.43
CA SER A 174 -8.79 50.10 34.87
C SER A 174 -9.74 51.23 35.25
N ARG A 175 -11.06 50.99 35.22
CA ARG A 175 -12.09 51.98 35.59
C ARG A 175 -12.05 52.37 37.07
N PHE A 176 -11.65 51.46 37.94
CA PHE A 176 -11.59 51.68 39.39
C PHE A 176 -10.17 51.99 39.90
N GLY A 177 -9.21 52.25 39.01
CA GLY A 177 -7.83 52.62 39.39
C GLY A 177 -7.05 51.52 40.12
N MET A 178 -7.51 50.27 40.04
CA MET A 178 -6.86 49.11 40.66
C MET A 178 -5.65 48.69 39.81
N ARG A 179 -4.44 49.17 40.15
CA ARG A 179 -3.19 48.54 39.67
C ARG A 179 -3.03 47.18 40.35
N ARG A 180 -2.79 46.10 39.59
CA ARG A 180 -2.68 44.73 40.12
C ARG A 180 -1.29 44.48 40.76
N PRO A 181 -1.20 44.14 42.07
CA PRO A 181 -0.01 43.47 42.61
C PRO A 181 -0.23 41.94 42.73
N THR A 182 -1.47 41.47 42.86
CA THR A 182 -1.78 40.10 43.35
C THR A 182 -2.03 39.04 42.28
N LEU A 183 -1.89 39.36 40.99
CA LEU A 183 -1.90 38.37 39.90
C LEU A 183 -0.56 38.30 39.15
N SER A 184 0.45 39.03 39.63
CA SER A 184 1.85 38.86 39.20
C SER A 184 2.50 37.58 39.76
N SER A 185 1.79 36.84 40.62
CA SER A 185 2.35 35.67 41.31
C SER A 185 2.04 34.32 40.66
N LEU A 186 1.44 34.27 39.46
CA LEU A 186 1.90 33.23 38.54
C LEU A 186 3.23 33.74 38.00
N ASP A 187 4.24 33.55 38.84
CA ASP A 187 5.63 33.91 38.59
C ASP A 187 5.98 33.56 37.15
N ASP A 188 6.67 34.43 36.42
CA ASP A 188 7.02 34.22 35.01
C ASP A 188 7.68 32.84 34.79
N THR A 189 8.31 32.33 35.85
CA THR A 189 8.78 30.96 36.04
C THR A 189 7.72 29.89 35.74
N THR A 190 6.54 29.96 36.35
CA THR A 190 5.42 29.02 36.13
C THR A 190 4.88 29.13 34.71
N ILE A 191 4.82 30.34 34.15
CA ILE A 191 4.38 30.56 32.76
C ILE A 191 5.39 29.95 31.78
N ASN A 192 6.68 30.10 32.06
CA ASN A 192 7.77 29.53 31.27
C ASN A 192 7.85 28.01 31.42
N GLU A 193 7.57 27.45 32.59
CA GLU A 193 7.42 26.01 32.80
C GLU A 193 6.23 25.43 32.02
N VAL A 194 5.08 26.11 32.01
CA VAL A 194 3.93 25.68 31.21
C VAL A 194 4.26 25.73 29.71
N LYS A 195 4.95 26.78 29.24
CA LYS A 195 5.42 26.88 27.85
C LYS A 195 6.41 25.77 27.50
N SER A 196 7.36 25.45 28.38
CA SER A 196 8.34 24.38 28.14
C SER A 196 7.67 23.01 28.13
N LEU A 197 6.67 22.76 28.99
CA LEU A 197 5.87 21.54 29.00
C LEU A 197 5.04 21.38 27.73
N ILE A 198 4.44 22.46 27.22
CA ILE A 198 3.70 22.46 25.95
C ILE A 198 4.65 22.13 24.79
N GLN A 199 5.78 22.82 24.69
CA GLN A 199 6.80 22.56 23.65
C GLN A 199 7.35 21.13 23.73
N THR A 200 7.60 20.61 24.94
CA THR A 200 8.09 19.23 25.14
C THR A 200 7.03 18.22 24.71
N LYS A 201 5.75 18.48 25.00
CA LYS A 201 4.63 17.61 24.60
C LYS A 201 4.42 17.65 23.08
N GLU A 202 4.56 18.81 22.45
CA GLU A 202 4.51 18.97 20.99
C GLU A 202 5.70 18.30 20.30
N ALA A 203 6.92 18.45 20.83
CA ALA A 203 8.11 17.77 20.32
C ALA A 203 8.03 16.25 20.46
N ARG A 204 7.49 15.74 21.58
CA ARG A 204 7.18 14.30 21.72
C ARG A 204 6.13 13.85 20.72
N LYS A 205 5.14 14.69 20.40
CA LYS A 205 4.11 14.40 19.40
C LYS A 205 4.72 14.38 17.99
N LEU A 206 5.60 15.33 17.64
CA LEU A 206 6.37 15.30 16.40
C LEU A 206 7.28 14.07 16.34
N GLY A 207 8.00 13.73 17.41
CA GLY A 207 8.83 12.53 17.45
C GLY A 207 8.03 11.22 17.36
N HIS A 208 6.80 11.18 17.88
CA HIS A 208 5.91 10.03 17.74
C HIS A 208 5.26 9.96 16.36
N VAL A 209 5.00 11.12 15.74
CA VAL A 209 4.57 11.23 14.34
C VAL A 209 5.71 10.85 13.40
N ASP A 210 6.95 11.27 13.65
CA ASP A 210 8.14 10.90 12.88
C ASP A 210 8.50 9.43 13.07
N ALA A 211 8.31 8.86 14.28
CA ALA A 211 8.45 7.43 14.50
C ALA A 211 7.34 6.64 13.79
N ARG A 212 6.10 7.13 13.74
CA ARG A 212 4.99 6.53 12.96
C ARG A 212 5.18 6.72 11.46
N VAL A 213 5.69 7.86 11.00
CA VAL A 213 6.02 8.14 9.59
C VAL A 213 7.22 7.31 9.17
N SER A 214 8.19 7.08 10.05
CA SER A 214 9.30 6.14 9.83
C SER A 214 8.81 4.71 9.78
N LEU A 215 7.92 4.27 10.69
CA LEU A 215 7.28 2.95 10.62
C LEU A 215 6.43 2.78 9.34
N VAL A 216 5.67 3.80 8.95
CA VAL A 216 4.88 3.82 7.72
C VAL A 216 5.78 3.87 6.49
N ASN A 217 6.96 4.49 6.58
CA ASN A 217 7.96 4.51 5.52
C ASN A 217 8.77 3.22 5.42
N THR A 218 8.77 2.39 6.46
CA THR A 218 9.29 1.00 6.43
C THR A 218 8.25 -0.04 6.01
N LEU A 219 6.98 0.33 5.79
CA LEU A 219 5.96 -0.57 5.24
C LEU A 219 6.10 -0.68 3.70
N PRO A 220 5.95 -1.89 3.11
CA PRO A 220 5.97 -2.10 1.65
C PRO A 220 4.92 -1.26 0.92
N THR A 221 5.26 -0.80 -0.28
CA THR A 221 4.55 0.24 -1.05
C THR A 221 3.06 -0.06 -1.30
N ASP A 222 2.66 -1.32 -1.37
CA ASP A 222 1.26 -1.74 -1.57
C ASP A 222 0.34 -1.35 -0.39
N SER A 223 0.91 -1.14 0.80
CA SER A 223 0.16 -0.73 2.01
C SER A 223 -0.15 0.77 2.05
N LYS A 224 0.52 1.60 1.23
CA LYS A 224 0.32 3.06 1.19
C LYS A 224 -0.77 3.50 0.21
N GLN A 225 -1.04 2.69 -0.81
CA GLN A 225 -2.05 2.96 -1.86
C GLN A 225 -3.49 2.81 -1.34
N LEU A 226 -3.73 1.92 -0.38
CA LEU A 226 -5.08 1.68 0.16
C LEU A 226 -5.63 2.82 1.04
N ILE A 227 -4.79 3.79 1.43
CA ILE A 227 -5.17 4.91 2.31
C ILE A 227 -5.54 6.18 1.52
N ARG A 228 -5.17 6.28 0.23
CA ARG A 228 -5.46 7.47 -0.61
C ARG A 228 -6.70 7.33 -1.51
N GLY A 229 -7.38 6.19 -1.51
CA GLY A 229 -8.41 5.84 -2.49
C GLY A 229 -9.88 5.89 -2.04
N SER A 230 -10.25 6.67 -1.03
CA SER A 230 -11.67 6.83 -0.63
C SER A 230 -12.04 8.31 -0.53
N GLY A 231 -12.08 8.96 -1.69
CA GLY A 231 -12.38 10.38 -1.82
C GLY A 231 -12.92 10.73 -3.20
N THR A 232 -13.96 10.02 -3.66
CA THR A 232 -14.78 10.49 -4.78
C THR A 232 -16.19 10.77 -4.27
N VAL A 233 -16.47 12.06 -4.23
CA VAL A 233 -17.77 12.71 -4.02
C VAL A 233 -18.74 12.24 -5.12
N SER A 234 -19.85 11.62 -4.72
CA SER A 234 -21.05 11.58 -5.56
C SER A 234 -21.82 12.87 -5.35
N GLN A 235 -21.88 13.70 -6.39
CA GLN A 235 -22.95 14.67 -6.62
C GLN A 235 -23.73 14.25 -7.86
N SER A 236 -25.03 14.57 -7.82
CA SER A 236 -26.15 14.28 -8.72
C SER A 236 -26.68 12.85 -8.73
#